data_AF-A0A6N1AP99-F1
#
_entry.id   AF-A0A6N1AP99-F1
#
_cell.length_a   1.000
_cell.length_b   1.000
_cell.length_c   1.000
_cell.angle_alpha   90.00
_cell.angle_beta   90.00
_cell.angle_gamma   90.00
#
_symmetry.space_group_name_H-M   'P 1'
#
loop_
_entity.id
_entity.type
_entity.pdbx_description
1 polymer ?
#
loop_
_entity_poly.entity_id
_entity_poly.type
_entity_poly.pdbx_seq_one_letter_code
_entity_poly.pdbx_strand_id
1 'polypeptide(L)'
;MATKRKTASSAAPATAPAATAAAAAAPVFEAPVESWADTILRTNFASVEQDSIVLLKAASTLLESDVPEKVTVALDQNLKLWIAIKTVLLNDDCPVEPEVKANLRNLAQYVVSTTMLATQGAIETRKLVSLARLNMNIAEGLLSGQRNRMIQERAYQIWQEEGCPEGREQEHWLRAEAEISGLFKV
;
A
#
# COMPACT_ATOMS: atom_id res chain seq x y z
N MET A 1 -4.14 -79.39 -44.44
CA MET A 1 -3.17 -78.37 -44.89
C MET A 1 -2.36 -77.86 -43.70
N ALA A 2 -1.03 -77.87 -43.86
CA ALA A 2 -0.04 -76.93 -43.29
C ALA A 2 0.10 -76.81 -41.73
N THR A 3 1.14 -77.40 -41.13
CA THR A 3 2.40 -76.75 -40.63
C THR A 3 2.29 -76.17 -39.20
N LYS A 4 2.91 -76.81 -38.19
CA LYS A 4 4.32 -76.71 -37.71
C LYS A 4 4.48 -75.67 -36.58
N ARG A 5 5.14 -76.11 -35.49
CA ARG A 5 6.26 -75.44 -34.75
C ARG A 5 5.91 -74.10 -34.07
N LYS A 6 6.61 -73.56 -33.08
CA LYS A 6 7.75 -73.84 -32.18
C LYS A 6 7.97 -72.48 -31.46
N THR A 7 8.69 -72.49 -30.33
CA THR A 7 9.37 -71.35 -29.67
C THR A 7 8.49 -70.25 -29.09
N ALA A 8 8.45 -70.02 -27.78
CA ALA A 8 9.50 -69.56 -26.85
C ALA A 8 9.81 -68.04 -26.92
N SER A 9 9.71 -67.45 -25.72
CA SER A 9 10.53 -66.37 -25.15
C SER A 9 10.11 -64.91 -25.36
N SER A 10 9.93 -64.23 -24.23
CA SER A 10 10.35 -62.86 -23.86
C SER A 10 9.28 -62.24 -22.95
N ALA A 11 9.51 -61.62 -21.80
CA ALA A 11 10.63 -61.45 -20.88
C ALA A 11 10.01 -60.99 -19.54
N ALA A 12 10.75 -61.04 -18.44
CA ALA A 12 10.34 -60.69 -17.08
C ALA A 12 9.77 -59.27 -16.91
N PRO A 13 9.17 -58.96 -15.75
CA PRO A 13 9.49 -57.71 -15.09
C PRO A 13 10.18 -57.95 -13.75
N ALA A 14 11.23 -57.15 -13.58
CA ALA A 14 12.06 -57.08 -12.40
C ALA A 14 11.29 -56.54 -11.19
N THR A 15 11.71 -57.08 -10.05
CA THR A 15 11.54 -56.59 -8.69
C THR A 15 11.63 -55.08 -8.55
N ALA A 16 10.62 -54.50 -7.88
CA ALA A 16 10.70 -53.19 -7.26
C ALA A 16 11.82 -53.13 -6.20
N PRO A 17 12.37 -51.93 -5.96
CA PRO A 17 12.68 -51.56 -4.59
C PRO A 17 12.05 -50.22 -4.19
N ALA A 18 11.50 -50.27 -2.98
CA ALA A 18 11.48 -49.22 -1.95
C ALA A 18 11.13 -47.78 -2.38
N ALA A 19 9.87 -47.41 -2.13
CA ALA A 19 9.47 -46.03 -1.96
C ALA A 19 10.16 -45.44 -0.72
N THR A 20 11.17 -44.61 -0.95
CA THR A 20 11.66 -43.67 0.06
C THR A 20 10.63 -42.55 0.15
N ALA A 21 9.91 -42.48 1.28
CA ALA A 21 9.03 -41.37 1.60
C ALA A 21 9.87 -40.10 1.77
N ALA A 22 10.04 -39.35 0.69
CA ALA A 22 10.46 -37.96 0.77
C ALA A 22 9.28 -37.20 1.36
N ALA A 23 9.38 -36.85 2.64
CA ALA A 23 8.52 -35.87 3.27
C ALA A 23 8.57 -34.59 2.42
N ALA A 24 7.52 -34.38 1.63
CA ALA A 24 7.26 -33.10 1.00
C ALA A 24 7.15 -32.09 2.13
N ALA A 25 8.20 -31.30 2.32
CA ALA A 25 8.12 -30.08 3.10
C ALA A 25 6.98 -29.28 2.48
N ALA A 26 5.83 -29.26 3.19
CA ALA A 26 4.73 -28.39 2.87
C ALA A 26 5.32 -26.98 2.71
N PRO A 27 4.93 -26.22 1.66
CA PRO A 27 5.35 -24.83 1.58
C PRO A 27 4.93 -24.18 2.89
N VAL A 28 5.91 -23.67 3.62
CA VAL A 28 5.67 -22.79 4.76
C VAL A 28 4.84 -21.67 4.20
N PHE A 29 3.55 -21.68 4.51
CA PHE A 29 2.65 -20.60 4.15
C PHE A 29 3.10 -19.43 5.02
N GLU A 30 4.06 -18.64 4.51
CA GLU A 30 4.34 -17.32 5.06
C GLU A 30 2.98 -16.64 5.22
N ALA A 31 2.68 -16.21 6.45
CA ALA A 31 1.48 -15.45 6.73
C ALA A 31 1.34 -14.35 5.66
N PRO A 32 0.15 -14.10 5.11
CA PRO A 32 0.01 -13.13 4.04
C PRO A 32 0.53 -11.79 4.56
N VAL A 33 1.65 -11.33 4.01
CA VAL A 33 2.13 -9.97 4.22
C VAL A 33 0.95 -9.08 3.87
N GLU A 34 0.33 -8.43 4.87
CA GLU A 34 -0.84 -7.59 4.64
C GLU A 34 -0.53 -6.66 3.47
N SER A 35 -1.30 -6.79 2.38
CA SER A 35 -1.07 -5.94 1.24
C SER A 35 -1.37 -4.51 1.66
N TRP A 36 -0.54 -3.55 1.23
CA TRP A 36 -0.83 -2.12 1.40
C TRP A 36 -2.26 -1.77 0.95
N ALA A 37 -2.74 -2.45 -0.09
CA ALA A 37 -4.11 -2.38 -0.57
C ALA A 37 -5.15 -2.79 0.48
N ASP A 38 -4.95 -3.93 1.15
CA ASP A 38 -5.87 -4.43 2.19
C ASP A 38 -5.95 -3.48 3.37
N THR A 39 -4.82 -2.86 3.73
CA THR A 39 -4.78 -1.87 4.81
C THR A 39 -5.63 -0.65 4.46
N ILE A 40 -5.43 -0.05 3.28
CA ILE A 40 -6.21 1.13 2.84
C ILE A 40 -7.71 0.79 2.70
N LEU A 41 -8.06 -0.39 2.17
CA LEU A 41 -9.45 -0.82 2.04
C LEU A 41 -10.12 -0.97 3.42
N ARG A 42 -9.38 -1.49 4.40
CA ARG A 42 -9.86 -1.69 5.78
C ARG A 42 -10.01 -0.37 6.53
N THR A 43 -9.04 0.53 6.43
CA THR A 43 -9.06 1.83 7.13
C THR A 43 -10.01 2.82 6.45
N ASN A 44 -10.22 2.71 5.14
CA ASN A 44 -11.07 3.61 4.35
C ASN A 44 -10.69 5.10 4.51
N PHE A 45 -9.39 5.38 4.70
CA PHE A 45 -8.85 6.71 5.07
C PHE A 45 -9.32 7.27 6.43
N ALA A 46 -9.89 6.46 7.31
CA ALA A 46 -10.27 6.87 8.66
C ALA A 46 -9.08 6.93 9.64
N SER A 47 -8.00 6.19 9.38
CA SER A 47 -6.81 6.14 10.22
C SER A 47 -5.62 6.78 9.51
N VAL A 48 -5.60 8.11 9.52
CA VAL A 48 -4.59 8.92 8.81
C VAL A 48 -3.16 8.51 9.11
N GLU A 49 -2.83 8.16 10.36
CA GLU A 49 -1.51 7.68 10.74
C GLU A 49 -1.15 6.39 10.00
N GLN A 50 -2.02 5.38 10.07
CA GLN A 50 -1.80 4.09 9.43
C GLN A 50 -1.72 4.22 7.90
N ASP A 51 -2.60 5.03 7.30
CA ASP A 51 -2.66 5.25 5.86
C ASP A 51 -1.42 5.98 5.34
N SER A 52 -0.93 6.96 6.10
CA SER A 52 0.31 7.67 5.82
C SER A 52 1.53 6.74 5.91
N ILE A 53 1.58 5.86 6.91
CA ILE A 53 2.66 4.86 7.04
C ILE A 53 2.69 3.93 5.82
N VAL A 54 1.53 3.47 5.35
CA VAL A 54 1.43 2.62 4.15
C VAL A 54 1.99 3.33 2.92
N LEU A 55 1.61 4.59 2.70
CA LEU A 55 2.11 5.41 1.59
C LEU A 55 3.62 5.63 1.67
N LEU A 56 4.17 5.92 2.86
CA LEU A 56 5.60 6.11 3.08
C LEU A 56 6.39 4.81 2.84
N LYS A 57 5.88 3.67 3.31
CA LYS A 57 6.48 2.35 3.04
C LYS A 57 6.49 2.04 1.55
N ALA A 58 5.39 2.32 0.84
CA ALA A 58 5.32 2.16 -0.61
C ALA A 58 6.36 3.04 -1.32
N ALA A 59 6.56 4.27 -0.85
CA ALA A 59 7.58 5.17 -1.38
C ALA A 59 9.01 4.64 -1.15
N SER A 60 9.32 4.16 0.06
CA SER A 60 10.64 3.57 0.36
C SER A 60 10.91 2.33 -0.47
N THR A 61 9.92 1.44 -0.62
CA THR A 61 10.07 0.21 -1.44
C THR A 61 10.34 0.54 -2.91
N LEU A 62 9.69 1.57 -3.47
CA LEU A 62 9.96 2.04 -4.83
C LEU A 62 11.38 2.60 -5.00
N LEU A 63 11.94 3.25 -3.96
CA LEU A 63 13.28 3.85 -3.99
C LEU A 63 14.40 2.83 -3.74
N GLU A 64 14.14 1.82 -2.92
CA GLU A 64 15.10 0.75 -2.59
C GLU A 64 15.18 -0.34 -3.67
N SER A 65 14.27 -0.31 -4.63
CA SER A 65 14.24 -1.27 -5.74
C SER A 65 15.33 -0.96 -6.77
N ASP A 66 16.44 -1.66 -6.63
CA ASP A 66 17.67 -1.52 -7.43
C ASP A 66 17.78 -2.51 -8.59
N VAL A 67 17.17 -3.69 -8.44
CA VAL A 67 17.16 -4.76 -9.45
C VAL A 67 15.81 -4.85 -10.18
N PRO A 68 15.80 -5.20 -11.49
CA PRO A 68 14.57 -5.23 -12.29
C PRO A 68 13.42 -6.05 -11.68
N GLU A 69 13.73 -7.20 -11.09
CA GLU A 69 12.73 -8.07 -10.44
C GLU A 69 12.04 -7.39 -9.25
N LYS A 70 12.82 -6.75 -8.37
CA LYS A 70 12.29 -5.98 -7.24
C LYS A 70 11.46 -4.80 -7.72
N VAL A 71 11.92 -4.10 -8.76
CA VAL A 71 11.19 -2.97 -9.35
C VAL A 71 9.81 -3.42 -9.85
N THR A 72 9.71 -4.56 -10.53
CA THR A 72 8.41 -5.10 -10.98
C THR A 72 7.49 -5.41 -9.81
N VAL A 73 8.00 -6.04 -8.75
CA VAL A 73 7.22 -6.35 -7.54
C VAL A 73 6.76 -5.08 -6.83
N ALA A 74 7.65 -4.10 -6.63
CA ALA A 74 7.33 -2.83 -5.99
C ALA A 74 6.26 -2.05 -6.77
N LEU A 75 6.31 -2.11 -8.10
CA LEU A 75 5.31 -1.48 -8.96
C LEU A 75 3.97 -2.19 -8.92
N ASP A 76 3.94 -3.52 -8.89
CA ASP A 76 2.69 -4.28 -8.72
C ASP A 76 2.02 -3.96 -7.37
N GLN A 77 2.80 -3.91 -6.30
CA GLN A 77 2.30 -3.50 -4.98
C GLN A 77 1.81 -2.05 -4.97
N ASN A 78 2.55 -1.12 -5.59
CA ASN A 78 2.13 0.26 -5.74
C ASN A 78 0.85 0.37 -6.58
N LEU A 79 0.70 -0.41 -7.65
CA LEU A 79 -0.52 -0.44 -8.46
C LEU A 79 -1.72 -0.90 -7.64
N LYS A 80 -1.58 -2.00 -6.89
CA LYS A 80 -2.63 -2.51 -5.99
C LYS A 80 -3.04 -1.48 -4.95
N LEU A 81 -2.06 -0.80 -4.34
CA LEU A 81 -2.30 0.32 -3.42
C LEU A 81 -3.15 1.42 -4.08
N TRP A 82 -2.77 1.85 -5.28
CA TRP A 82 -3.49 2.92 -5.98
C TRP A 82 -4.87 2.52 -6.48
N ILE A 83 -5.09 1.24 -6.81
CA ILE A 83 -6.43 0.70 -7.08
C ILE A 83 -7.28 0.73 -5.80
N ALA A 84 -6.73 0.30 -4.65
CA ALA A 84 -7.43 0.38 -3.37
C ALA A 84 -7.80 1.83 -3.01
N ILE A 85 -6.86 2.77 -3.15
CA ILE A 85 -7.11 4.21 -2.95
C ILE A 85 -8.25 4.69 -3.85
N LYS A 86 -8.21 4.37 -5.15
CA LYS A 86 -9.27 4.74 -6.09
C LYS A 86 -10.63 4.17 -5.67
N THR A 87 -10.68 2.92 -5.22
CA THR A 87 -11.90 2.26 -4.73
C THR A 87 -12.45 2.97 -3.50
N VAL A 88 -11.62 3.24 -2.51
CA VAL A 88 -12.03 3.97 -1.29
C VAL A 88 -12.55 5.37 -1.63
N LEU A 89 -11.91 6.06 -2.57
CA LEU A 89 -12.34 7.40 -2.99
C LEU A 89 -13.69 7.40 -3.74
N LEU A 90 -14.17 6.25 -4.24
CA LEU A 90 -15.52 6.13 -4.80
C LEU A 90 -16.60 6.02 -3.73
N ASN A 91 -16.24 5.66 -2.50
CA ASN A 91 -17.18 5.57 -1.39
C ASN A 91 -17.51 6.98 -0.86
N ASP A 92 -18.80 7.23 -0.62
CA ASP A 92 -19.26 8.52 -0.08
C ASP A 92 -18.81 8.73 1.36
N ASP A 93 -18.66 7.65 2.14
CA ASP A 93 -18.25 7.64 3.56
C ASP A 93 -16.77 7.98 3.80
N CYS A 94 -15.98 8.21 2.75
CA CYS A 94 -14.57 8.58 2.89
C CYS A 94 -14.44 10.00 3.49
N PRO A 95 -13.72 10.21 4.62
CA PRO A 95 -13.68 11.47 5.35
C PRO A 95 -12.77 12.55 4.72
N VAL A 96 -12.41 12.38 3.45
CA VAL A 96 -11.56 13.28 2.69
C VAL A 96 -12.40 14.36 2.02
N GLU A 97 -11.89 15.59 2.00
CA GLU A 97 -12.58 16.73 1.38
C GLU A 97 -12.84 16.51 -0.12
N PRO A 98 -13.98 16.96 -0.70
CA PRO A 98 -14.35 16.67 -2.09
C PRO A 98 -13.31 17.11 -3.13
N GLU A 99 -12.66 18.25 -2.92
CA GLU A 99 -11.60 18.76 -3.80
C GLU A 99 -10.35 17.87 -3.74
N VAL A 100 -9.97 17.44 -2.53
CA VAL A 100 -8.86 16.50 -2.32
C VAL A 100 -9.18 15.13 -2.94
N LYS A 101 -10.43 14.64 -2.84
CA LYS A 101 -10.89 13.42 -3.52
C LYS A 101 -10.72 13.52 -5.04
N ALA A 102 -11.09 14.66 -5.64
CA ALA A 102 -10.95 14.87 -7.09
C ALA A 102 -9.47 14.88 -7.53
N ASN A 103 -8.62 15.56 -6.77
CA ASN A 103 -7.18 15.60 -7.02
C ASN A 103 -6.53 14.21 -6.91
N LEU A 104 -6.87 13.45 -5.87
CA LEU A 104 -6.37 12.08 -5.69
C LEU A 104 -6.86 11.12 -6.79
N ARG A 105 -8.08 11.29 -7.32
CA ARG A 105 -8.55 10.50 -8.47
C ARG A 105 -7.72 10.76 -9.73
N ASN A 106 -7.37 12.01 -10.01
CA ASN A 106 -6.53 12.36 -11.15
C ASN A 106 -5.12 11.76 -10.99
N LEU A 107 -4.57 11.82 -9.78
CA LEU A 107 -3.28 11.20 -9.45
C LEU A 107 -3.33 9.67 -9.57
N ALA A 108 -4.39 9.02 -9.07
CA ALA A 108 -4.57 7.58 -9.19
C ALA A 108 -4.61 7.15 -10.66
N GLN A 109 -5.28 7.91 -11.51
CA GLN A 109 -5.33 7.64 -12.95
C GLN A 109 -3.93 7.76 -13.60
N TYR A 110 -3.14 8.78 -13.21
CA TYR A 110 -1.77 8.96 -13.67
C TYR A 110 -0.84 7.84 -13.21
N VAL A 111 -0.93 7.42 -11.95
CA VAL A 111 -0.09 6.36 -11.38
C VAL A 111 -0.42 5.01 -12.01
N VAL A 112 -1.70 4.66 -12.15
CA VAL A 112 -2.12 3.42 -12.84
C VAL A 112 -1.56 3.39 -14.26
N SER A 113 -1.72 4.48 -15.03
CA SER A 113 -1.20 4.56 -16.40
C SER A 113 0.33 4.44 -16.45
N THR A 114 1.03 5.18 -15.58
CA THR A 114 2.49 5.19 -15.51
C THR A 114 3.05 3.82 -15.11
N THR A 115 2.42 3.15 -14.15
CA THR A 115 2.83 1.82 -13.68
C THR A 115 2.56 0.73 -14.73
N MET A 116 1.43 0.77 -15.44
CA MET A 116 1.11 -0.18 -16.51
C MET A 116 2.05 -0.05 -17.73
N LEU A 117 2.48 1.17 -18.03
CA LEU A 117 3.50 1.43 -19.06
C LEU A 117 4.89 0.97 -18.59
N ALA A 118 5.15 1.08 -17.28
CA ALA A 118 6.42 0.67 -16.69
C ALA A 118 6.60 -0.86 -16.69
N THR A 119 5.53 -1.64 -16.52
CA THR A 119 5.58 -3.11 -16.60
C THR A 119 5.86 -3.66 -18.01
N GLN A 120 5.90 -2.83 -19.05
CA GLN A 120 6.07 -3.24 -20.45
C GLN A 120 7.51 -3.08 -20.99
N GLY A 121 8.48 -2.65 -20.17
CA GLY A 121 9.86 -2.46 -20.63
C GLY A 121 10.85 -2.06 -19.54
N ALA A 122 12.05 -1.61 -19.94
CA ALA A 122 13.05 -1.09 -19.01
C ALA A 122 12.57 0.24 -18.41
N ILE A 123 12.51 0.30 -17.09
CA ILE A 123 11.95 1.45 -16.37
C ILE A 123 13.04 2.47 -16.12
N GLU A 124 12.79 3.70 -16.53
CA GLU A 124 13.64 4.82 -16.14
C GLU A 124 13.51 5.06 -14.63
N THR A 125 14.64 5.07 -13.92
CA THR A 125 14.71 5.36 -12.48
C THR A 125 13.95 6.64 -12.09
N ARG A 126 13.91 7.65 -12.98
CA ARG A 126 13.16 8.90 -12.77
C ARG A 126 11.66 8.68 -12.54
N LYS A 127 11.05 7.66 -13.14
CA LYS A 127 9.62 7.36 -12.98
C LYS A 127 9.34 6.77 -11.59
N LEU A 128 10.22 5.90 -11.09
CA LEU A 128 10.13 5.35 -9.73
C LEU A 128 10.22 6.46 -8.69
N VAL A 129 11.18 7.37 -8.85
CA VAL A 129 11.33 8.54 -7.97
C VAL A 129 10.09 9.43 -8.02
N SER A 130 9.48 9.62 -9.19
CA SER A 130 8.23 10.38 -9.33
C SER A 130 7.07 9.73 -8.55
N LEU A 131 6.89 8.41 -8.69
CA LEU A 131 5.86 7.67 -7.97
C LEU A 131 6.07 7.71 -6.45
N ALA A 132 7.31 7.54 -5.99
CA ALA A 132 7.66 7.64 -4.59
C ALA A 132 7.36 9.03 -4.02
N ARG A 133 7.70 10.10 -4.76
CA ARG A 133 7.38 11.48 -4.37
C ARG A 133 5.88 11.73 -4.26
N LEU A 134 5.07 11.20 -5.18
CA LEU A 134 3.62 11.31 -5.09
C LEU A 134 3.09 10.66 -3.80
N ASN A 135 3.54 9.46 -3.47
CA ASN A 135 3.13 8.77 -2.24
C ASN A 135 3.53 9.58 -0.99
N MET A 136 4.75 10.14 -0.96
CA MET A 136 5.23 10.98 0.15
C MET A 136 4.41 12.27 0.31
N ASN A 137 4.13 12.99 -0.78
CA ASN A 137 3.34 14.22 -0.75
C ASN A 137 1.91 13.96 -0.23
N ILE A 138 1.32 12.82 -0.56
CA ILE A 138 -0.02 12.46 -0.08
C ILE A 138 0.04 12.13 1.40
N ALA A 139 1.02 11.34 1.86
CA ALA A 139 1.22 11.05 3.27
C ALA A 139 1.41 12.36 4.07
N GLU A 140 2.24 13.27 3.58
CA GLU A 140 2.47 14.58 4.20
C GLU A 140 1.17 15.42 4.25
N GLY A 141 0.41 15.44 3.15
CA GLY A 141 -0.87 16.14 3.09
C GLY A 141 -1.90 15.59 4.09
N LEU A 142 -1.99 14.26 4.21
CA LEU A 142 -2.89 13.60 5.16
C LEU A 142 -2.53 13.94 6.61
N LEU A 143 -1.25 13.78 6.99
CA LEU A 143 -0.76 14.10 8.33
C LEU A 143 -0.95 15.58 8.68
N SER A 144 -0.62 16.48 7.73
CA SER A 144 -0.80 17.92 7.90
C SER A 144 -2.27 18.29 8.08
N GLY A 145 -3.17 17.69 7.29
CA GLY A 145 -4.61 17.89 7.39
C GLY A 145 -5.18 17.39 8.73
N GLN A 146 -4.73 16.23 9.23
CA GLN A 146 -5.13 15.75 10.56
C GLN A 146 -4.64 16.69 11.66
N ARG A 147 -3.37 17.09 11.62
CA ARG A 147 -2.80 18.04 12.58
C ARG A 147 -3.58 19.35 12.60
N ASN A 148 -3.88 19.93 11.44
CA ASN A 148 -4.63 21.18 11.35
C ASN A 148 -6.04 21.05 11.96
N ARG A 149 -6.73 19.92 11.76
CA ARG A 149 -8.02 19.65 12.42
C ARG A 149 -7.90 19.59 13.94
N MET A 150 -6.87 18.92 14.47
CA MET A 150 -6.62 18.85 15.91
C MET A 150 -6.34 20.24 16.50
N ILE A 151 -5.55 21.07 15.80
CA ILE A 151 -5.27 22.45 16.21
C ILE A 151 -6.56 23.28 16.21
N GLN A 152 -7.36 23.18 15.15
CA GLN A 152 -8.63 23.90 15.05
C GLN A 152 -9.59 23.52 16.19
N GLU A 153 -9.76 22.23 16.46
CA GLU A 153 -10.62 21.73 17.53
C GLU A 153 -10.12 22.21 18.89
N ARG A 154 -8.81 22.13 19.13
CA ARG A 154 -8.23 22.58 20.40
C ARG A 154 -8.32 24.10 20.58
N ALA A 155 -8.09 24.87 19.52
CA ALA A 155 -8.25 26.33 19.54
C ALA A 155 -9.70 26.72 19.88
N TYR A 156 -10.67 26.00 19.32
CA TYR A 156 -12.08 26.19 19.62
C TYR A 156 -12.43 25.86 21.07
N GLN A 157 -11.88 24.77 21.62
CA GLN A 157 -12.04 24.43 23.04
C GLN A 157 -11.47 25.52 23.96
N ILE A 158 -10.26 26.01 23.68
CA ILE A 158 -9.65 27.10 24.46
C ILE A 158 -10.53 28.35 24.43
N TRP A 159 -11.06 28.71 23.25
CA TRP A 159 -11.97 29.85 23.11
C TRP A 159 -13.26 29.68 23.93
N GLN A 160 -13.84 28.47 23.94
CA GLN A 160 -15.02 28.16 24.76
C GLN A 160 -14.71 28.20 26.27
N GLU A 161 -13.58 27.64 26.70
CA GLU A 161 -13.12 27.64 28.09
C GLU A 161 -12.92 29.07 28.63
N GLU A 162 -12.50 30.01 27.77
CA GLU A 162 -12.31 31.42 28.12
C GLU A 162 -13.59 32.27 28.03
N GLY A 163 -14.74 31.66 27.73
CA GLY A 163 -16.03 32.35 27.68
C GLY A 163 -16.28 33.11 26.38
N CYS A 164 -15.70 32.65 25.27
CA CYS A 164 -15.90 33.17 23.92
C CYS A 164 -15.45 34.63 23.71
N PRO A 165 -14.20 35.01 24.07
CA PRO A 165 -13.70 36.37 23.84
C PRO A 165 -13.55 36.68 22.34
N GLU A 166 -13.82 37.92 21.94
CA GLU A 166 -13.61 38.39 20.55
C GLU A 166 -12.17 38.85 20.31
N GLY A 167 -11.67 38.68 19.07
CA GLY A 167 -10.40 39.26 18.61
C GLY A 167 -9.13 38.56 19.09
N ARG A 168 -9.23 37.37 19.72
CA ARG A 168 -8.09 36.57 20.21
C ARG A 168 -7.88 35.25 19.47
N GLU A 169 -8.49 35.11 18.30
CA GLU A 169 -8.42 33.88 17.47
C GLU A 169 -6.98 33.41 17.24
N GLN A 170 -6.07 34.33 16.94
CA GLN A 170 -4.66 34.03 16.67
C GLN A 170 -3.94 33.50 17.92
N GLU A 171 -4.27 34.02 19.10
CA GLU A 171 -3.69 33.58 20.38
C GLU A 171 -4.16 32.16 20.72
N HIS A 172 -5.46 31.88 20.55
CA HIS A 172 -6.03 30.55 20.76
C HIS A 172 -5.43 29.53 19.79
N TRP A 173 -5.24 29.92 18.52
CA TRP A 173 -4.59 29.07 17.52
C TRP A 173 -3.14 28.74 17.90
N LEU A 174 -2.33 29.75 18.23
CA LEU A 174 -0.92 29.54 18.59
C LEU A 174 -0.77 28.68 19.84
N ARG A 175 -1.66 28.86 20.83
CA ARG A 175 -1.70 28.04 22.04
C ARG A 175 -2.06 26.59 21.72
N ALA A 176 -3.10 26.36 20.91
CA ALA A 176 -3.48 25.04 20.45
C ALA A 176 -2.37 24.36 19.65
N GLU A 177 -1.72 25.09 18.73
CA GLU A 177 -0.60 24.59 17.95
C GLU A 177 0.57 24.17 18.84
N ALA A 178 0.91 24.96 19.87
CA ALA A 178 1.95 24.61 20.83
C ALA A 178 1.60 23.34 21.64
N GLU A 179 0.34 23.21 22.10
CA GLU A 179 -0.14 22.03 22.82
C GLU A 179 -0.09 20.77 21.93
N ILE A 180 -0.60 20.85 20.70
CA ILE A 180 -0.61 19.72 19.75
C ILE A 180 0.81 19.36 19.31
N SER A 181 1.67 20.35 18.99
CA SER A 181 3.06 20.11 18.61
C SER A 181 3.88 19.47 19.74
N GLY A 182 3.59 19.84 21.00
CA GLY A 182 4.19 19.22 22.18
C GLY A 182 3.88 17.73 22.32
N LEU A 183 2.67 17.29 21.94
CA LEU A 183 2.27 15.88 22.01
C LEU A 183 3.02 14.99 21.01
N PHE A 184 3.46 15.53 19.87
CA PHE A 184 4.18 14.78 18.84
C PHE A 184 5.70 14.79 19.01
N LYS A 185 6.24 15.54 19.99
CA LYS A 185 7.66 15.53 20.35
C LYS A 185 7.89 14.58 21.52
N VAL A 186 8.00 13.28 21.24
CA VAL A 186 8.50 12.25 22.19
C VAL A 186 9.53 11.38 21.49
#